data_AF-A0A8C7ULA7-F1
#
_entry.id   AF-A0A8C7ULA7-F1
#
_cell.length_a   1.000
_cell.length_b   1.000
_cell.length_c   1.000
_cell.angle_alpha   90.00
_cell.angle_beta   90.00
_cell.angle_gamma   90.00
#
_symmetry.space_group_name_H-M   'P 1'
#
loop_
_entity.id
_entity.type
_entity.pdbx_description
1 polymer ?
#
loop_
_entity_poly.entity_id
_entity_poly.type
_entity_poly.pdbx_seq_one_letter_code
_entity_poly.pdbx_strand_id
1 'polypeptide(L)' 'MVEWPDGSHSSTMRNKILWKPGTIPTVKHGGGSIMLWGYFSAAGTGRLVRIEGKMNGAKYREILDENLCK' A
#
# COMPACT_ATOMS: atom_id res chain seq x y z
N MET A 1 8.79 -16.70 -13.25
CA MET A 1 10.09 -17.10 -12.70
C MET A 1 11.11 -16.50 -13.62
N VAL A 2 11.77 -15.44 -13.16
CA VAL A 2 12.87 -14.81 -13.89
C VAL A 2 14.08 -14.96 -12.97
N GLU A 3 15.14 -15.59 -13.47
CA GLU A 3 16.42 -15.71 -12.79
C GLU A 3 17.33 -14.58 -13.26
N TRP A 4 17.92 -13.86 -12.32
CA TRP A 4 18.93 -12.84 -12.62
C TRP A 4 20.34 -13.46 -12.55
N PRO A 5 21.36 -12.84 -13.20
CA PRO A 5 22.73 -13.38 -13.28
C PRO A 5 23.43 -13.60 -11.94
N ASP A 6 22.93 -12.98 -10.87
CA ASP A 6 23.44 -13.09 -9.50
C ASP A 6 22.83 -14.25 -8.71
N GLY A 7 22.00 -15.09 -9.34
CA GLY A 7 21.34 -16.23 -8.70
C GLY A 7 20.21 -15.82 -7.76
N SER A 8 19.73 -14.57 -7.85
CA SER A 8 18.60 -14.11 -7.06
C SER A 8 17.27 -14.55 -7.69
N HIS A 9 16.38 -15.11 -6.86
CA HIS A 9 15.07 -15.58 -7.28
C HIS A 9 14.01 -14.51 -6.97
N SER A 10 13.38 -13.95 -8.01
CA SER A 10 12.26 -13.03 -7.86
C SER A 10 10.92 -13.71 -8.15
N SER A 11 10.07 -13.86 -7.14
CA SER A 11 8.67 -14.23 -7.33
C SER A 11 7.86 -12.98 -7.71
N THR A 12 7.91 -12.57 -8.96
CA THR A 12 7.08 -11.46 -9.43
C THR A 12 5.62 -11.91 -9.54
N MET A 13 4.75 -11.38 -8.69
CA MET A 13 3.30 -11.50 -8.88
C MET A 13 2.91 -10.74 -10.15
N ARG A 14 2.47 -11.45 -11.19
CA ARG A 14 1.95 -10.82 -12.41
C ARG A 14 0.52 -10.33 -12.13
N ASN A 15 0.28 -9.03 -12.29
CA ASN A 15 -1.07 -8.48 -12.28
C ASN A 15 -1.84 -9.07 -13.49
N LYS A 16 -2.84 -9.93 -13.21
CA LYS A 16 -3.76 -10.45 -14.23
C LYS A 16 -4.63 -9.29 -14.74
N ILE A 17 -4.31 -8.74 -15.90
CA ILE A 17 -5.20 -7.82 -16.61
C ILE A 17 -6.36 -8.67 -17.14
N LEU A 18 -7.54 -8.51 -16.54
CA LEU A 18 -8.76 -9.14 -17.02
C LEU A 18 -9.23 -8.37 -18.27
N TRP A 19 -8.90 -8.88 -19.45
CA TRP A 19 -9.41 -8.37 -20.71
C TRP A 19 -10.92 -8.62 -20.79
N LYS A 20 -11.71 -7.55 -20.58
CA LYS A 20 -13.14 -7.53 -20.88
C LYS A 20 -13.37 -6.78 -22.20
N PRO A 21 -14.03 -7.40 -23.20
CA PRO A 21 -14.40 -6.70 -24.44
C PRO A 21 -15.25 -5.46 -24.11
N GLY A 22 -14.89 -4.29 -24.66
CA GLY A 22 -15.61 -3.03 -24.44
C GLY A 22 -15.08 -2.14 -23.32
N THR A 23 -14.01 -2.53 -22.62
CA THR A 23 -13.36 -1.67 -21.60
C THR A 23 -11.88 -1.52 -21.88
N ILE A 24 -11.38 -0.28 -21.87
CA ILE A 24 -9.94 0.01 -21.95
C ILE A 24 -9.31 -0.34 -20.59
N PRO A 25 -8.32 -1.26 -20.52
CA PRO A 25 -7.66 -1.56 -19.27
C PRO A 25 -6.93 -0.32 -18.75
N THR A 26 -7.36 0.21 -17.60
CA THR A 26 -6.68 1.32 -16.92
C THR A 26 -6.06 0.84 -15.62
N VAL A 27 -4.84 1.33 -15.34
CA VAL A 27 -4.14 1.07 -14.08
C VAL A 27 -4.72 1.90 -12.94
N LYS A 28 -5.15 3.13 -13.22
CA LYS A 28 -5.77 4.04 -12.24
C LYS A 28 -7.16 4.40 -12.72
N HIS A 29 -8.17 3.99 -11.96
CA HIS A 29 -9.52 4.45 -12.18
C HIS A 29 -9.67 5.90 -11.68
N GLY A 30 -10.59 6.66 -12.28
CA GLY A 30 -11.01 7.96 -11.74
C GLY A 30 -11.76 7.81 -10.41
N GLY A 31 -12.11 8.91 -9.75
CA GLY A 31 -12.86 8.90 -8.49
C GLY A 31 -12.02 9.14 -7.22
N GLY A 32 -10.73 9.41 -7.38
CA GLY A 32 -9.84 9.78 -6.28
C GLY A 32 -9.19 8.59 -5.57
N SER A 33 -8.43 8.88 -4.52
CA SER A 33 -7.76 7.87 -3.68
C SER A 33 -7.82 8.26 -2.21
N ILE A 34 -7.83 7.25 -1.34
CA ILE A 34 -7.68 7.40 0.11
C ILE A 34 -6.35 6.80 0.53
N MET A 35 -5.65 7.47 1.45
CA MET A 35 -4.43 6.95 2.07
C MET A 35 -4.69 6.67 3.54
N LEU A 36 -4.25 5.50 3.99
CA LEU A 36 -4.46 5.00 5.34
C LEU A 36 -3.12 4.59 5.94
N TRP A 37 -2.92 4.84 7.22
CA TRP A 37 -1.83 4.31 8.02
C TRP A 37 -2.39 3.44 9.13
N GLY A 38 -1.76 2.32 9.42
CA GLY A 38 -2.07 1.52 10.60
C GLY A 38 -0.95 0.56 10.90
N TYR A 39 -0.94 0.01 12.10
CA TYR A 39 0.02 -1.00 12.51
C TYR A 39 -0.70 -2.30 12.86
N PHE A 40 0.04 -3.41 12.83
CA PHE A 40 -0.46 -4.71 13.27
C PHE A 40 0.66 -5.42 14.04
N SER A 41 0.26 -6.30 14.95
CA SER A 41 1.17 -7.13 15.75
C SER A 41 0.60 -8.54 15.85
N ALA A 42 1.37 -9.49 16.38
CA ALA A 42 0.87 -10.83 16.68
C ALA A 42 -0.32 -10.81 17.66
N ALA A 43 -0.42 -9.77 18.49
CA ALA A 43 -1.54 -9.59 19.43
C ALA A 43 -2.81 -9.04 18.76
N GLY A 44 -2.74 -8.59 17.50
CA GLY A 44 -3.89 -8.07 16.76
C GLY A 44 -3.58 -6.82 15.94
N THR A 45 -4.63 -6.28 15.34
CA THR A 45 -4.58 -5.06 14.51
C THR A 45 -4.64 -3.80 15.37
N GLY A 46 -3.73 -2.87 15.13
CA GLY A 46 -3.69 -1.55 15.76
C GLY A 46 -4.62 -0.55 15.09
N ARG A 47 -4.50 0.74 15.48
CA ARG A 47 -5.35 1.81 14.95
C ARG A 47 -5.09 2.03 13.45
N LEU A 48 -6.18 2.20 12.69
CA LEU A 48 -6.15 2.66 11.31
C LEU A 48 -6.53 4.15 11.24
N VAL A 49 -5.67 4.96 10.63
CA VAL A 49 -5.74 6.42 10.55
C VAL A 49 -5.83 6.84 9.09
N ARG A 50 -6.83 7.66 8.75
CA ARG A 50 -6.94 8.29 7.42
C ARG A 50 -6.00 9.47 7.31
N ILE A 51 -5.22 9.51 6.23
CA ILE A 51 -4.30 10.61 5.93
C ILE A 51 -4.89 11.49 4.86
N GLU A 52 -5.03 12.76 5.19
CA GLU A 52 -5.42 13.79 4.25
C GLU A 52 -4.20 14.37 3.51
N GLY A 53 -4.28 14.36 2.18
CA GLY A 53 -3.21 14.82 1.30
C GLY A 53 -1.99 13.89 1.34
N LYS A 54 -0.80 14.46 1.19
CA LYS A 54 0.46 13.72 1.21
C LYS A 54 0.97 13.58 2.65
N MET A 55 1.42 12.39 3.03
CA MET A 55 2.12 12.19 4.30
C MET A 55 3.42 13.01 4.31
N ASN A 56 3.70 13.67 5.43
CA ASN A 56 4.97 14.34 5.70
C ASN A 56 5.57 13.82 7.02
N GLY A 57 6.83 14.16 7.29
CA GLY A 57 7.54 13.64 8.47
C GLY A 57 6.92 14.09 9.80
N ALA A 58 6.37 15.31 9.86
CA ALA A 58 5.71 15.83 11.06
C ALA A 58 4.41 15.07 11.38
N LYS A 59 3.52 14.91 10.39
CA LYS A 59 2.29 14.12 10.50
C LYS A 59 2.59 12.66 10.85
N TYR A 60 3.68 12.11 10.32
CA TYR A 60 4.09 10.76 10.67
C TYR A 60 4.47 10.67 12.16
N ARG A 61 5.28 11.63 12.66
CA ARG A 61 5.64 11.68 14.09
C ARG A 61 4.42 11.83 14.98
N GLU A 62 3.51 12.74 14.64
CA GLU A 62 2.24 12.94 15.36
C GLU A 62 1.42 11.64 15.44
N ILE A 63 1.25 10.94 14.32
CA ILE A 63 0.57 9.65 14.28
C ILE A 63 1.29 8.62 15.16
N LEU A 64 2.61 8.56 15.14
CA LEU A 64 3.36 7.65 16.01
C LEU A 64 3.17 7.99 17.48
N ASP A 65 3.29 9.25 17.86
CA ASP A 65 3.15 9.72 19.24
C ASP A 65 1.74 9.42 19.77
N GLU A 66 0.70 9.65 18.96
CA GLU A 66 -0.70 9.42 19.35
C GLU A 66 -1.11 7.95 19.44
N ASN A 67 -0.40 7.04 18.75
CA ASN A 67 -0.82 5.65 18.57
C ASN A 67 0.14 4.60 19.16
N LEU A 68 1.42 4.94 19.34
CA LEU A 68 2.44 4.04 19.88
C LEU A 68 3.03 4.51 21.20
N CYS A 69 2.97 5.82 21.50
CA CYS A 69 3.51 6.39 22.74
C CYS A 69 2.43 6.64 23.82
N LYS A 70 1.30 5.91 23.74
CA LYS A 70 0.28 5.86 24.79
C LYS A 70 0.46 4.65 25.69
#